data_AF-A0A964DCW4-F1
#
_entry.id   AF-A0A964DCW4-F1
#
_cell.length_a   1.000
_cell.length_b   1.000
_cell.length_c   1.000
_cell.angle_alpha   90.00
_cell.angle_beta   90.00
_cell.angle_gamma   90.00
#
_symmetry.space_group_name_H-M   'P 1'
#
loop_
_entity.id
_entity.type
_entity.pdbx_description
1 polymer ?
#
loop_
_entity_poly.entity_id
_entity_poly.type
_entity_poly.pdbx_seq_one_letter_code
_entity_poly.pdbx_strand_id
1 'polypeptide(L)'
;MKIKECTSAASSVVGVFLLVGLSIIMVAAVAICVHGFELPPPAPQAKITVVEAKGGLPPLVSFDENMIKLRHKGGDRLDMKKTKLIIYGIGLSYRPLFGGGYVPLPPKTGNVQVFYTNLAENGKILEYKSANGPVLQDGFWSAGETLVLSGEDSINSDDRKSSVYVIVSGDSETSNNYGFKVGEKVYFTVIDNDTNEIVSSTYAIMKMS
;
A
#
# COMPACT_ATOMS: atom_id res chain seq x y z
N MET A 1 -48.38 -8.93 -70.78
CA MET A 1 -47.61 -10.05 -70.18
C MET A 1 -46.68 -9.44 -69.14
N LYS A 2 -46.96 -9.63 -67.83
CA LYS A 2 -46.20 -9.02 -66.73
C LYS A 2 -44.94 -9.85 -66.47
N ILE A 3 -43.77 -9.22 -66.54
CA ILE A 3 -42.47 -9.81 -66.18
C ILE A 3 -42.45 -9.90 -64.64
N LYS A 4 -42.34 -11.12 -64.11
CA LYS A 4 -42.13 -11.39 -62.67
C LYS A 4 -40.64 -11.33 -62.39
N GLU A 5 -40.18 -10.32 -61.66
CA GLU A 5 -38.81 -10.25 -61.17
C GLU A 5 -38.54 -11.34 -60.12
N CYS A 6 -37.42 -12.06 -60.29
CA CYS A 6 -36.97 -13.11 -59.37
C CYS A 6 -36.28 -12.49 -58.15
N THR A 7 -37.03 -12.25 -57.09
CA THR A 7 -36.55 -11.72 -55.79
C THR A 7 -35.79 -12.74 -54.92
N SER A 8 -35.71 -14.01 -55.32
CA SER A 8 -35.14 -15.08 -54.48
C SER A 8 -33.61 -15.12 -54.43
N ALA A 9 -32.92 -14.67 -55.48
CA ALA A 9 -31.44 -14.66 -55.51
C ALA A 9 -30.83 -13.47 -54.74
N ALA A 10 -31.57 -12.35 -54.61
CA ALA A 10 -31.11 -11.14 -53.95
C ALA A 10 -30.94 -11.33 -52.43
N SER A 11 -31.76 -12.17 -51.77
CA SER A 11 -31.68 -12.34 -50.31
C SER A 11 -30.43 -13.12 -49.87
N SER A 12 -29.99 -14.10 -50.68
CA SER A 12 -28.77 -14.88 -50.42
C SER A 12 -27.51 -14.01 -50.49
N VAL A 13 -27.43 -13.16 -51.52
CA VAL A 13 -26.30 -12.25 -51.73
C VAL A 13 -26.22 -11.19 -50.61
N VAL A 14 -27.36 -10.61 -50.22
CA VAL A 14 -27.42 -9.62 -49.13
C VAL A 14 -27.00 -10.24 -47.79
N GLY A 15 -27.40 -11.48 -47.50
CA GLY A 15 -27.00 -12.19 -46.27
C GLY A 15 -25.48 -12.40 -46.17
N VAL A 16 -24.83 -12.75 -47.27
CA VAL A 16 -23.36 -12.93 -47.30
C VAL A 16 -22.63 -11.61 -47.06
N PHE A 17 -23.05 -10.52 -47.70
CA PHE A 17 -22.43 -9.20 -47.48
C PHE A 17 -22.60 -8.74 -46.03
N LEU A 18 -23.75 -9.00 -45.42
CA LEU A 18 -24.01 -8.64 -44.04
C LEU A 18 -23.13 -9.45 -43.07
N LEU A 19 -22.97 -10.75 -43.32
CA LEU A 19 -22.10 -11.62 -42.51
C LEU A 19 -20.62 -11.24 -42.62
N VAL A 20 -20.15 -10.96 -43.84
CA VAL A 20 -18.76 -10.50 -44.07
C VAL A 20 -18.53 -9.14 -43.42
N GLY A 21 -19.48 -8.21 -43.57
CA GLY A 21 -19.40 -6.89 -42.94
C GLY A 21 -19.31 -6.96 -41.41
N LEU A 22 -20.17 -7.76 -40.78
CA LEU A 22 -20.13 -7.97 -39.32
C LEU A 22 -18.83 -8.64 -38.87
N SER A 23 -18.30 -9.59 -39.66
CA SER A 23 -17.04 -10.26 -39.35
C SER A 23 -15.86 -9.29 -39.37
N ILE A 24 -15.80 -8.40 -40.36
CA ILE A 24 -14.76 -7.36 -40.45
C ILE A 24 -14.85 -6.40 -39.27
N ILE A 25 -16.06 -6.00 -38.87
CA ILE A 25 -16.27 -5.15 -37.69
C ILE A 25 -15.79 -5.84 -36.42
N MET A 26 -16.10 -7.14 -36.23
CA MET A 26 -15.62 -7.89 -35.07
C MET A 26 -14.10 -8.01 -35.04
N VAL A 27 -13.47 -8.34 -36.17
CA VAL A 27 -12.00 -8.44 -36.25
C VAL A 27 -11.36 -7.08 -35.97
N ALA A 28 -11.91 -5.99 -36.50
CA ALA A 28 -11.42 -4.64 -36.22
C ALA A 28 -11.58 -4.26 -34.74
N ALA A 29 -12.74 -4.56 -34.13
CA ALA A 29 -12.99 -4.30 -32.72
C ALA A 29 -12.01 -5.08 -31.81
N VAL A 30 -11.78 -6.37 -32.10
CA VAL A 30 -10.79 -7.16 -31.37
C VAL A 30 -9.40 -6.58 -31.56
N ALA A 31 -9.00 -6.25 -32.80
CA ALA A 31 -7.68 -5.66 -33.09
C ALA A 31 -7.43 -4.36 -32.31
N ILE A 32 -8.45 -3.49 -32.21
CA ILE A 32 -8.40 -2.27 -31.38
C ILE A 32 -8.26 -2.62 -29.90
N CYS A 33 -8.97 -3.62 -29.40
CA CYS A 33 -8.83 -4.03 -28.00
C CYS A 33 -7.44 -4.64 -27.68
N VAL A 34 -6.83 -5.37 -28.63
CA VAL A 34 -5.51 -6.00 -28.39
C VAL A 34 -4.35 -5.01 -28.56
N HIS A 35 -4.46 -4.04 -29.46
CA HIS A 35 -3.38 -3.09 -29.77
C HIS A 35 -3.58 -1.68 -29.20
N GLY A 36 -4.82 -1.32 -28.83
CA GLY A 36 -5.18 0.03 -28.39
C GLY A 36 -5.16 0.21 -26.87
N PHE A 37 -5.07 -0.86 -26.09
CA PHE A 37 -4.89 -0.79 -24.64
C PHE A 37 -3.44 -1.08 -24.30
N GLU A 38 -2.68 -0.03 -23.97
CA GLU A 38 -1.45 -0.20 -23.21
C GLU A 38 -1.82 -0.83 -21.87
N LEU A 39 -1.33 -2.04 -21.61
CA LEU A 39 -1.45 -2.64 -20.29
C LEU A 39 -0.69 -1.73 -19.31
N PRO A 40 -1.27 -1.44 -18.12
CA PRO A 40 -0.53 -0.73 -17.11
C PRO A 40 0.79 -1.49 -16.82
N PRO A 41 1.87 -0.76 -16.51
CA PRO A 41 3.12 -1.41 -16.17
C PRO A 41 2.90 -2.39 -15.01
N PRO A 42 3.51 -3.58 -15.04
CA PRO A 42 3.38 -4.54 -13.95
C PRO A 42 3.95 -3.95 -12.65
N ALA A 43 3.39 -4.36 -11.51
CA ALA A 43 3.91 -3.96 -10.22
C ALA A 43 5.36 -4.45 -10.02
N PRO A 44 6.19 -3.65 -9.34
CA PRO A 44 7.57 -4.05 -9.07
C PRO A 44 7.63 -5.33 -8.24
N GLN A 45 8.57 -6.20 -8.59
CA GLN A 45 8.77 -7.49 -7.92
C GLN A 45 9.97 -7.38 -6.98
N ALA A 46 9.73 -7.19 -5.69
CA ALA A 46 10.77 -7.05 -4.67
C ALA A 46 10.60 -7.99 -3.49
N LYS A 47 11.73 -8.50 -2.97
CA LYS A 47 11.74 -9.35 -1.77
C LYS A 47 12.08 -8.51 -0.54
N ILE A 48 11.12 -8.32 0.35
CA ILE A 48 11.32 -7.60 1.61
C ILE A 48 11.37 -8.60 2.78
N THR A 49 12.28 -8.37 3.72
CA THR A 49 12.43 -9.21 4.92
C THR A 49 12.54 -8.36 6.17
N VAL A 50 11.99 -8.86 7.28
CA VAL A 50 12.19 -8.23 8.59
C VAL A 50 13.59 -8.59 9.11
N VAL A 51 14.39 -7.57 9.41
CA VAL A 51 15.70 -7.72 10.06
C VAL A 51 15.54 -7.67 11.57
N GLU A 52 14.71 -6.75 12.04
CA GLU A 52 14.49 -6.51 13.46
C GLU A 52 13.05 -6.02 13.67
N ALA A 53 12.41 -6.51 14.71
CA ALA A 53 11.12 -6.02 15.19
C ALA A 53 11.19 -6.05 16.72
N LYS A 54 11.40 -4.88 17.31
CA LYS A 54 11.54 -4.68 18.75
C LYS A 54 10.58 -3.61 19.22
N GLY A 55 10.15 -3.72 20.46
CA GLY A 55 9.28 -2.74 21.07
C GLY A 55 8.55 -3.29 22.28
N GLY A 56 7.34 -2.80 22.46
CA GLY A 56 6.50 -3.12 23.60
C GLY A 56 5.39 -2.10 23.78
N LEU A 57 4.68 -2.26 24.89
CA LEU A 57 3.54 -1.41 25.22
C LEU A 57 3.93 -0.43 26.34
N PRO A 58 3.56 0.85 26.25
CA PRO A 58 3.61 1.76 27.38
C PRO A 58 2.89 1.22 28.63
N PRO A 59 3.32 1.59 29.85
CA PRO A 59 4.39 2.55 30.14
C PRO A 59 5.80 1.93 30.13
N LEU A 60 5.95 0.62 29.85
CA LEU A 60 7.23 -0.08 29.97
C LEU A 60 8.20 0.24 28.81
N VAL A 61 7.66 0.46 27.61
CA VAL A 61 8.40 0.80 26.39
C VAL A 61 7.68 1.97 25.74
N SER A 62 8.39 3.04 25.40
CA SER A 62 7.80 4.18 24.71
C SER A 62 7.58 3.90 23.22
N PHE A 63 6.77 4.71 22.55
CA PHE A 63 6.44 4.46 21.14
C PHE A 63 7.62 4.71 20.20
N ASP A 64 8.51 5.65 20.50
CA ASP A 64 9.74 5.88 19.74
C ASP A 64 10.70 4.68 19.79
N GLU A 65 10.65 3.88 20.87
CA GLU A 65 11.39 2.63 21.03
C GLU A 65 10.75 1.43 20.30
N ASN A 66 9.55 1.57 19.74
CA ASN A 66 8.94 0.53 18.90
C ASN A 66 9.54 0.58 17.48
N MET A 67 10.65 -0.13 17.30
CA MET A 67 11.48 -0.10 16.11
C MET A 67 11.30 -1.34 15.23
N ILE A 68 11.03 -1.12 13.96
CA ILE A 68 10.97 -2.15 12.92
C ILE A 68 12.01 -1.82 11.84
N LYS A 69 12.82 -2.81 11.48
CA LYS A 69 13.79 -2.72 10.38
C LYS A 69 13.43 -3.71 9.29
N LEU A 70 13.16 -3.20 8.10
CA LEU A 70 12.87 -3.99 6.90
C LEU A 70 14.04 -3.87 5.93
N ARG A 71 14.46 -4.97 5.29
CA ARG A 71 15.53 -4.99 4.30
C ARG A 71 15.04 -5.47 2.95
N HIS A 72 15.43 -4.75 1.91
CA HIS A 72 15.28 -5.15 0.53
C HIS A 72 16.32 -6.23 0.17
N LYS A 73 15.88 -7.44 -0.13
CA LYS A 73 16.75 -8.61 -0.39
C LYS A 73 17.02 -8.87 -1.87
N GLY A 74 16.38 -8.13 -2.77
CA GLY A 74 16.58 -8.25 -4.21
C GLY A 74 15.28 -8.01 -4.98
N GLY A 75 15.38 -8.00 -6.31
CA GLY A 75 14.28 -7.65 -7.20
C GLY A 75 14.34 -6.19 -7.66
N ASP A 76 13.21 -5.66 -8.08
CA ASP A 76 13.06 -4.29 -8.56
C ASP A 76 13.20 -3.27 -7.43
N ARG A 77 13.77 -2.10 -7.72
CA ARG A 77 13.79 -0.97 -6.79
C ARG A 77 12.37 -0.42 -6.57
N LEU A 78 12.09 0.06 -5.37
CA LEU A 78 10.77 0.59 -5.01
C LEU A 78 10.82 2.12 -4.90
N ASP A 79 9.98 2.83 -5.65
CA ASP A 79 9.85 4.29 -5.51
C ASP A 79 9.21 4.62 -4.16
N MET A 80 9.90 5.37 -3.32
CA MET A 80 9.48 5.69 -1.96
C MET A 80 8.17 6.50 -1.93
N LYS A 81 7.87 7.30 -2.96
CA LYS A 81 6.62 8.07 -3.05
C LYS A 81 5.42 7.21 -3.47
N LYS A 82 5.69 6.12 -4.18
CA LYS A 82 4.68 5.22 -4.74
C LYS A 82 4.54 3.91 -3.97
N THR A 83 5.36 3.70 -2.94
CA THR A 83 5.30 2.49 -2.13
C THR A 83 4.55 2.78 -0.84
N LYS A 84 3.51 1.99 -0.57
CA LYS A 84 2.76 1.99 0.69
C LYS A 84 3.20 0.79 1.54
N LEU A 85 3.17 0.98 2.85
CA LEU A 85 3.36 -0.10 3.81
C LEU A 85 2.17 -0.15 4.78
N ILE A 86 1.64 -1.35 4.96
CA ILE A 86 0.63 -1.65 5.99
C ILE A 86 1.26 -2.58 7.03
N ILE A 87 1.14 -2.21 8.30
CA ILE A 87 1.59 -3.02 9.43
C ILE A 87 0.38 -3.43 10.24
N TYR A 88 0.25 -4.71 10.57
CA TYR A 88 -0.86 -5.24 11.34
C TYR A 88 -0.38 -6.09 12.52
N GLY A 89 -0.96 -5.88 13.70
CA GLY A 89 -0.64 -6.69 14.88
C GLY A 89 -1.47 -6.31 16.10
N ILE A 90 -1.23 -7.00 17.22
CA ILE A 90 -1.82 -6.64 18.51
C ILE A 90 -0.94 -5.58 19.17
N GLY A 91 -1.55 -4.48 19.62
CA GLY A 91 -0.80 -3.34 20.13
C GLY A 91 -1.68 -2.28 20.77
N LEU A 92 -1.12 -1.08 20.95
CA LEU A 92 -1.87 0.10 21.36
C LEU A 92 -1.46 1.35 20.57
N SER A 93 -2.29 2.38 20.70
CA SER A 93 -2.02 3.76 20.32
C SER A 93 -2.63 4.69 21.37
N TYR A 94 -2.09 5.91 21.53
CA TYR A 94 -2.75 6.94 22.32
C TYR A 94 -3.89 7.58 21.53
N ARG A 95 -4.93 8.02 22.24
CA ARG A 95 -5.95 8.90 21.69
C ARG A 95 -5.66 10.36 22.05
N PRO A 96 -5.79 11.30 21.11
CA PRO A 96 -5.65 12.72 21.42
C PRO A 96 -6.77 13.17 22.36
N LEU A 97 -6.46 14.09 23.28
CA LEU A 97 -7.44 14.72 24.14
C LEU A 97 -8.01 15.96 23.46
N PHE A 98 -9.28 15.91 23.05
CA PHE A 98 -9.99 17.10 22.61
C PHE A 98 -10.42 17.92 23.84
N GLY A 99 -9.97 19.18 23.93
CA GLY A 99 -10.56 20.17 24.86
C GLY A 99 -9.81 20.48 26.17
N GLY A 100 -8.51 20.22 26.28
CA GLY A 100 -7.66 20.81 27.34
C GLY A 100 -7.90 20.33 28.79
N GLY A 101 -8.70 19.28 29.00
CA GLY A 101 -8.89 18.62 30.29
C GLY A 101 -8.08 17.33 30.40
N TYR A 102 -7.43 17.11 31.55
CA TYR A 102 -6.75 15.85 31.87
C TYR A 102 -7.80 14.79 32.22
N VAL A 103 -8.26 14.03 31.24
CA VAL A 103 -8.92 12.74 31.49
C VAL A 103 -8.09 11.69 30.76
N PRO A 104 -7.29 10.87 31.47
CA PRO A 104 -6.54 9.81 30.83
C PRO A 104 -7.55 8.79 30.29
N LEU A 105 -7.95 8.94 29.03
CA LEU A 105 -8.55 7.83 28.31
C LEU A 105 -7.46 6.77 28.21
N PRO A 106 -7.69 5.56 28.76
CA PRO A 106 -6.66 4.53 28.73
C PRO A 106 -6.31 4.26 27.27
N PRO A 107 -5.02 4.06 26.94
CA PRO A 107 -4.63 3.70 25.60
C PRO A 107 -5.46 2.50 25.12
N LYS A 108 -5.97 2.60 23.89
CA LYS A 108 -6.77 1.52 23.32
C LYS A 108 -5.82 0.41 22.91
N THR A 109 -5.92 -0.73 23.58
CA THR A 109 -5.23 -1.95 23.15
C THR A 109 -6.14 -2.74 22.22
N GLY A 110 -5.62 -3.29 21.13
CA GLY A 110 -6.41 -4.07 20.19
C GLY A 110 -5.67 -4.40 18.90
N ASN A 111 -6.44 -4.62 17.84
CA ASN A 111 -5.93 -4.86 16.50
C ASN A 111 -5.45 -3.53 15.91
N VAL A 112 -4.14 -3.32 15.89
CA VAL A 112 -3.51 -2.12 15.35
C VAL A 112 -3.24 -2.31 13.86
N GLN A 113 -3.65 -1.33 13.07
CA GLN A 113 -3.31 -1.17 11.66
C GLN A 113 -2.55 0.14 11.51
N VAL A 114 -1.30 0.07 11.07
CA VAL A 114 -0.46 1.24 10.76
C VAL A 114 -0.36 1.36 9.25
N PHE A 115 -0.62 2.54 8.73
CA PHE A 115 -0.56 2.85 7.31
C PHE A 115 0.51 3.90 7.07
N TYR A 116 1.58 3.52 6.39
CA TYR A 116 2.49 4.45 5.73
C TYR A 116 2.00 4.62 4.30
N THR A 117 1.32 5.72 3.99
CA THR A 117 0.70 5.95 2.66
C THR A 117 1.74 6.12 1.56
N ASN A 118 2.93 6.58 1.94
CA ASN A 118 4.14 6.53 1.15
C ASN A 118 5.34 6.35 2.10
N LEU A 119 6.49 5.92 1.59
CA LEU A 119 7.74 5.76 2.34
C LEU A 119 8.69 6.96 2.21
N ALA A 120 8.34 8.00 1.45
CA ALA A 120 9.16 9.20 1.36
C ALA A 120 9.17 9.99 2.70
N GLU A 121 10.07 10.96 2.81
CA GLU A 121 10.24 11.77 4.03
C GLU A 121 9.05 12.70 4.33
N ASN A 122 8.26 13.06 3.32
CA ASN A 122 7.15 14.00 3.48
C ASN A 122 6.06 13.39 4.37
N GLY A 123 5.58 14.18 5.33
CA GLY A 123 4.54 13.74 6.26
C GLY A 123 5.05 12.82 7.36
N LYS A 124 6.35 12.88 7.70
CA LYS A 124 6.97 12.18 8.83
C LYS A 124 7.86 13.13 9.63
N ILE A 125 8.24 12.72 10.84
CA ILE A 125 9.14 13.49 11.71
C ILE A 125 10.60 13.47 11.22
N LEU A 126 11.43 14.35 11.79
CA LEU A 126 12.83 14.51 11.38
C LEU A 126 13.67 13.27 11.71
N GLU A 127 13.29 12.55 12.76
CA GLU A 127 13.92 11.32 13.23
C GLU A 127 13.79 10.21 12.18
N TYR A 128 12.63 10.12 11.51
CA TYR A 128 12.43 9.21 10.38
C TYR A 128 13.43 9.50 9.25
N LYS A 129 13.57 10.78 8.87
CA LYS A 129 14.52 11.22 7.85
C LYS A 129 15.95 10.88 8.25
N SER A 130 16.30 11.12 9.51
CA SER A 130 17.64 10.87 10.05
C SER A 130 17.97 9.37 10.05
N ALA A 131 17.02 8.52 10.41
CA ALA A 131 17.18 7.07 10.44
C ALA A 131 17.28 6.44 9.03
N ASN A 132 16.65 7.07 8.03
CA ASN A 132 16.54 6.56 6.66
C ASN A 132 17.36 7.34 5.63
N GLY A 133 18.29 8.21 6.06
CA GLY A 133 19.09 9.07 5.18
C GLY A 133 19.66 8.38 3.93
N PRO A 134 20.29 7.18 4.05
CA PRO A 134 20.79 6.45 2.88
C PRO A 134 19.70 6.05 1.88
N VAL A 135 18.56 5.51 2.35
CA VAL A 135 17.45 5.03 1.49
C VAL A 135 16.66 6.17 0.87
N LEU A 136 16.69 7.35 1.51
CA LEU A 136 15.99 8.55 1.04
C LEU A 136 16.81 9.35 0.02
N GLN A 137 18.09 9.04 -0.17
CA GLN A 137 19.02 9.88 -0.93
C GLN A 137 18.61 10.04 -2.40
N ASP A 138 18.24 8.95 -3.06
CA ASP A 138 17.82 8.93 -4.47
C ASP A 138 16.29 8.75 -4.63
N GLY A 139 15.57 8.59 -3.52
CA GLY A 139 14.13 8.37 -3.49
C GLY A 139 13.68 6.95 -3.81
N PHE A 140 14.61 5.99 -3.90
CA PHE A 140 14.31 4.58 -4.16
C PHE A 140 14.81 3.68 -3.04
N TRP A 141 13.98 2.72 -2.64
CA TRP A 141 14.42 1.64 -1.79
C TRP A 141 14.92 0.47 -2.64
N SER A 142 16.24 0.29 -2.61
CA SER A 142 16.99 -0.62 -3.48
C SER A 142 17.54 -1.83 -2.74
N ALA A 143 17.93 -2.86 -3.50
CA ALA A 143 18.47 -4.09 -2.93
C ALA A 143 19.70 -3.86 -2.04
N GLY A 144 19.68 -4.44 -0.84
CA GLY A 144 20.71 -4.28 0.19
C GLY A 144 20.35 -3.24 1.25
N GLU A 145 19.46 -2.30 0.94
CA GLU A 145 19.11 -1.20 1.83
C GLU A 145 18.11 -1.60 2.91
N THR A 146 18.18 -0.90 4.04
CA THR A 146 17.35 -1.16 5.22
C THR A 146 16.52 0.08 5.56
N LEU A 147 15.20 -0.08 5.52
CA LEU A 147 14.23 0.89 5.98
C LEU A 147 13.99 0.71 7.48
N VAL A 148 14.01 1.81 8.23
CA VAL A 148 13.79 1.86 9.67
C VAL A 148 12.50 2.62 9.96
N LEU A 149 11.62 2.02 10.76
CA LEU A 149 10.32 2.56 11.13
C LEU A 149 10.24 2.62 12.66
N SER A 150 9.63 3.68 13.17
CA SER A 150 9.41 3.90 14.60
C SER A 150 7.93 4.18 14.90
N GLY A 151 7.50 3.80 16.10
CA GLY A 151 6.15 4.05 16.60
C GLY A 151 5.74 5.51 16.68
N GLU A 152 6.66 6.47 16.51
CA GLU A 152 6.40 7.91 16.53
C GLU A 152 6.65 8.59 15.16
N ASP A 153 6.70 7.85 14.04
CA ASP A 153 7.05 8.42 12.73
C ASP A 153 6.05 9.48 12.20
N SER A 154 4.85 9.58 12.78
CA SER A 154 3.81 10.53 12.37
C SER A 154 4.13 11.97 12.77
N ILE A 155 3.76 12.94 11.93
CA ILE A 155 3.84 14.36 12.32
C ILE A 155 2.75 14.67 13.37
N ASN A 156 3.18 14.77 14.63
CA ASN A 156 2.33 14.98 15.80
C ASN A 156 1.54 16.31 15.82
N SER A 157 1.82 17.25 14.92
CA SER A 157 1.22 18.60 14.92
C SER A 157 0.10 18.83 13.89
N ASP A 158 -0.06 17.94 12.89
CA ASP A 158 -1.03 18.14 11.80
C ASP A 158 -1.32 16.81 11.06
N ASP A 159 -2.38 16.11 11.47
CA ASP A 159 -2.82 14.86 10.85
C ASP A 159 -3.11 14.98 9.34
N ARG A 160 -3.43 16.20 8.86
CA ARG A 160 -3.69 16.43 7.42
C ARG A 160 -2.41 16.36 6.58
N LYS A 161 -1.25 16.55 7.21
CA LYS A 161 0.06 16.49 6.57
C LYS A 161 0.79 15.19 6.86
N SER A 162 0.37 14.43 7.86
CA SER A 162 0.98 13.14 8.15
C SER A 162 0.79 12.17 6.99
N SER A 163 1.74 11.26 6.83
CA SER A 163 1.67 10.12 5.90
C SER A 163 1.58 8.80 6.65
N VAL A 164 1.55 8.86 7.99
CA VAL A 164 1.46 7.72 8.89
C VAL A 164 0.15 7.82 9.65
N TYR A 165 -0.69 6.79 9.52
CA TYR A 165 -1.99 6.74 10.18
C TYR A 165 -2.15 5.45 10.96
N VAL A 166 -2.74 5.53 12.14
CA VAL A 166 -2.96 4.37 13.01
C VAL A 166 -4.43 4.19 13.32
N ILE A 167 -4.92 2.96 13.13
CA ILE A 167 -6.28 2.54 13.48
C ILE A 167 -6.19 1.42 14.52
N VAL A 168 -6.95 1.53 15.61
CA VAL A 168 -7.02 0.48 16.64
C VAL A 168 -8.42 -0.09 16.76
N SER A 169 -8.60 -1.35 16.37
CA SER A 169 -9.90 -2.05 16.40
C SER A 169 -11.01 -1.21 15.76
N GLY A 170 -10.76 -0.71 14.54
CA GLY A 170 -11.70 0.09 13.74
C GLY A 170 -11.79 1.58 14.10
N ASP A 171 -11.06 2.03 15.12
CA ASP A 171 -11.06 3.43 15.54
C ASP A 171 -9.84 4.18 14.98
N SER A 172 -10.11 5.25 14.23
CA SER A 172 -9.11 6.11 13.60
C SER A 172 -8.80 7.37 14.39
N GLU A 173 -9.48 7.64 15.51
CA GLU A 173 -9.20 8.80 16.37
C GLU A 173 -8.01 8.51 17.28
N THR A 174 -6.85 8.34 16.68
CA THR A 174 -5.59 8.03 17.37
C THR A 174 -4.59 9.17 17.21
N SER A 175 -3.52 9.14 18.00
CA SER A 175 -2.42 10.11 17.89
C SER A 175 -1.42 9.71 16.80
N ASN A 176 -1.77 8.71 15.98
CA ASN A 176 -0.93 8.15 14.92
C ASN A 176 0.44 7.61 15.40
N ASN A 177 0.56 7.35 16.70
CA ASN A 177 1.64 6.57 17.28
C ASN A 177 1.22 5.12 17.48
N TYR A 178 2.19 4.21 17.59
CA TYR A 178 1.88 2.81 17.77
C TYR A 178 2.95 2.07 18.58
N GLY A 179 2.50 1.06 19.31
CA GLY A 179 3.36 0.06 19.92
C GLY A 179 2.74 -1.32 19.78
N PHE A 180 3.58 -2.33 19.58
CA PHE A 180 3.13 -3.70 19.38
C PHE A 180 3.47 -4.58 20.58
N LYS A 181 2.60 -5.54 20.87
CA LYS A 181 2.73 -6.39 22.05
C LYS A 181 3.84 -7.42 21.83
N VAL A 182 4.77 -7.49 22.77
CA VAL A 182 5.87 -8.47 22.76
C VAL A 182 5.32 -9.90 22.73
N GLY A 183 5.96 -10.76 21.95
CA GLY A 183 5.59 -12.16 21.76
C GLY A 183 4.49 -12.38 20.72
N GLU A 184 3.82 -11.33 20.26
CA GLU A 184 2.79 -11.43 19.21
C GLU A 184 3.39 -11.31 17.81
N LYS A 185 2.69 -11.88 16.82
CA LYS A 185 3.04 -11.70 15.41
C LYS A 185 2.62 -10.31 14.92
N VAL A 186 3.51 -9.67 14.19
CA VAL A 186 3.26 -8.44 13.44
C VAL A 186 3.53 -8.70 11.97
N TYR A 187 2.56 -8.35 11.13
CA TYR A 187 2.56 -8.56 9.69
C TYR A 187 2.88 -7.26 8.97
N PHE A 188 3.64 -7.36 7.88
CA PHE A 188 4.09 -6.25 7.06
C PHE A 188 3.72 -6.53 5.62
N THR A 189 2.98 -5.63 4.99
CA THR A 189 2.58 -5.75 3.59
C THR A 189 2.98 -4.49 2.84
N VAL A 190 3.88 -4.66 1.87
CA VAL A 190 4.36 -3.62 0.95
C VAL A 190 3.51 -3.67 -0.31
N ILE A 191 3.00 -2.50 -0.71
CA ILE A 191 2.04 -2.34 -1.80
C ILE A 191 2.54 -1.24 -2.72
N ASP A 192 2.43 -1.46 -4.03
CA ASP A 192 2.64 -0.42 -5.03
C ASP A 192 1.36 0.41 -5.20
N ASN A 193 1.43 1.73 -5.04
CA ASN A 193 0.26 2.61 -5.06
C ASN A 193 -0.32 2.80 -6.48
N ASP A 194 0.51 2.70 -7.52
CA ASP A 194 0.04 2.90 -8.90
C ASP A 194 -0.84 1.73 -9.34
N THR A 195 -0.44 0.50 -9.02
CA THR A 195 -1.15 -0.74 -9.38
C THR A 195 -2.07 -1.27 -8.28
N ASN A 196 -1.88 -0.85 -7.03
CA ASN A 196 -2.49 -1.44 -5.82
C ASN A 196 -2.19 -2.93 -5.61
N GLU A 197 -1.13 -3.45 -6.23
CA GLU A 197 -0.70 -4.83 -6.07
C GLU A 197 0.25 -5.00 -4.89
N ILE A 198 0.21 -6.17 -4.26
CA ILE A 198 1.13 -6.52 -3.17
C ILE A 198 2.49 -6.85 -3.78
N VAL A 199 3.49 -6.06 -3.42
CA VAL A 199 4.90 -6.27 -3.77
C VAL A 199 5.51 -7.35 -2.88
N SER A 200 5.23 -7.29 -1.57
CA SER A 200 5.82 -8.22 -0.60
C SER A 200 4.97 -8.32 0.66
N SER A 201 4.93 -9.50 1.27
CA SER A 201 4.32 -9.69 2.59
C SER A 201 5.18 -10.58 3.46
N THR A 202 5.35 -10.19 4.72
CA THR A 202 6.19 -10.89 5.69
C THR A 202 5.66 -10.68 7.11
N TYR A 203 6.22 -11.38 8.09
CA TYR A 203 5.87 -11.19 9.50
C TYR A 203 7.09 -11.37 10.40
N ALA A 204 7.01 -10.84 11.61
CA ALA A 204 7.96 -11.12 12.67
C ALA A 204 7.24 -11.30 14.01
N ILE A 205 7.90 -11.96 14.95
CA ILE A 205 7.47 -11.98 16.35
C ILE A 205 8.10 -10.77 17.03
N MET A 206 7.28 -9.94 17.67
CA MET A 206 7.76 -8.74 18.36
C MET A 206 8.63 -9.14 19.55
N LYS A 207 9.86 -8.61 19.60
CA LYS A 207 10.79 -8.82 20.71
C LYS A 207 10.77 -7.63 21.67
N MET A 208 11.14 -7.86 22.92
CA MET A 208 11.36 -6.78 23.86
C MET A 208 12.49 -5.87 23.33
N SER A 209 12.28 -4.55 23.42
CA SER A 209 13.30 -3.53 23.15
C SER A 209 14.52 -3.72 24.03
#